data_AF-A0A1V4UWE7-F1
#
_entry.id   AF-A0A1V4UWE7-F1
#
_cell.length_a   1.000
_cell.length_b   1.000
_cell.length_c   1.000
_cell.angle_alpha   90.00
_cell.angle_beta   90.00
_cell.angle_gamma   90.00
#
_symmetry.space_group_name_H-M   'P 1'
#
loop_
_entity.id
_entity.type
_entity.pdbx_description
1 polymer ?
#
loop_
_entity_poly.entity_id
_entity_poly.type
_entity_poly.pdbx_seq_one_letter_code
_entity_poly.pdbx_strand_id
1 'polypeptide(L)'
;MTNLHQTIMPVKVGFRMKEVLLESREDKAQFYLPERCIGCGSCVQVCPKGELIIGSVGAVARDLIDKDFIEKRKSSACLFCALCARVCPTGALEIRVAGKAERDESYLSFAQKPTAVNDKCVHCGLCVEVCPRACIEIEDRHLAGDGSLKMEGKTLIDLDCCVHCGWCAQVCPTGAIAFEKPFSGEFSRDDCICQACGTCVDTCPANALFNRDWKIGEIVEKVTHRKEACIYCGACAQACPVRAITVRKTAIVPEMKGKKAFEKKLSQAAPLPTLTSVLRTDEEACLGCGNCVIACPVNALSDPYLAAGHLNDLDEKPLLEVLNGAVRVVNQEVCGSCATCSMICPADAIWLVRREVA
;
A
#
# COMPACT_ATOMS: atom_id res chain seq x y z
N MET A 1 25.03 -15.35 -16.37
CA MET A 1 23.82 -16.13 -15.98
C MET A 1 23.73 -16.06 -14.46
N THR A 2 23.16 -14.96 -13.96
CA THR A 2 23.10 -14.65 -12.53
C THR A 2 21.66 -14.83 -12.11
N ASN A 3 21.38 -15.95 -11.42
CA ASN A 3 20.10 -16.23 -10.80
C ASN A 3 19.83 -15.16 -9.72
N LEU A 4 18.86 -14.28 -9.98
CA LEU A 4 18.23 -13.51 -8.92
C LEU A 4 17.40 -14.49 -8.09
N HIS A 5 17.86 -14.78 -6.89
CA HIS A 5 16.99 -15.31 -5.84
C HIS A 5 15.93 -14.25 -5.54
N GLN A 6 14.72 -14.49 -6.03
CA GLN A 6 13.52 -13.92 -5.44
C GLN A 6 13.46 -14.39 -3.99
N THR A 7 13.65 -13.47 -3.07
CA THR A 7 13.41 -13.68 -1.64
C THR A 7 11.91 -13.91 -1.47
N ILE A 8 11.51 -15.18 -1.50
CA ILE A 8 10.18 -15.62 -1.08
C ILE A 8 10.03 -15.20 0.38
N MET A 9 9.18 -14.21 0.66
CA MET A 9 8.88 -13.81 2.02
C MET A 9 8.27 -15.02 2.76
N PRO A 10 8.76 -15.40 3.95
CA PRO A 10 8.22 -16.54 4.67
C PRO A 10 6.77 -16.26 5.06
N VAL A 11 5.87 -17.15 4.64
CA VAL A 11 4.47 -17.21 5.08
C VAL A 11 4.47 -17.40 6.60
N LYS A 12 4.15 -16.35 7.36
CA LYS A 12 4.00 -16.42 8.81
C LYS A 12 2.66 -17.09 9.16
N VAL A 13 2.70 -18.41 9.36
CA VAL A 13 1.62 -19.16 10.00
C VAL A 13 1.64 -18.84 11.51
N GLY A 14 0.55 -18.26 12.04
CA GLY A 14 0.32 -18.15 13.49
C GLY A 14 0.56 -16.79 14.15
N PHE A 15 0.37 -15.65 13.47
CA PHE A 15 0.41 -14.35 14.13
C PHE A 15 -0.95 -14.03 14.78
N ARG A 16 -0.99 -13.83 16.10
CA ARG A 16 -2.12 -13.15 16.74
C ARG A 16 -2.25 -11.78 16.06
N MET A 17 -3.35 -11.55 15.33
CA MET A 17 -3.63 -10.24 14.75
C MET A 17 -3.58 -9.19 15.85
N LYS A 18 -2.73 -8.17 15.68
CA LYS A 18 -2.62 -7.05 16.61
C LYS A 18 -3.87 -6.19 16.44
N GLU A 19 -4.68 -6.09 17.48
CA GLU A 19 -5.78 -5.12 17.51
C GLU A 19 -5.33 -3.85 18.22
N VAL A 20 -5.51 -2.70 17.58
CA VAL A 20 -5.19 -1.38 18.15
C VAL A 20 -6.49 -0.67 18.51
N LEU A 21 -6.69 -0.36 19.80
CA LEU A 21 -7.79 0.47 20.25
C LEU A 21 -7.49 1.94 19.92
N LEU A 22 -8.26 2.53 19.02
CA LEU A 22 -8.09 3.93 18.64
C LEU A 22 -8.85 4.89 19.56
N GLU A 23 -10.09 4.56 19.92
CA GLU A 23 -10.89 5.31 20.89
C GLU A 23 -11.98 4.41 21.48
N SER A 24 -12.33 4.64 22.74
CA SER A 24 -13.49 4.00 23.38
C SER A 24 -14.28 5.03 24.20
N ARG A 25 -15.60 4.94 24.16
CA ARG A 25 -16.50 5.74 24.98
C ARG A 25 -17.76 4.94 25.32
N GLU A 26 -18.05 4.80 26.60
CA GLU A 26 -19.17 4.01 27.10
C GLU A 26 -19.13 2.57 26.54
N ASP A 27 -20.15 2.16 25.80
CA ASP A 27 -20.27 0.84 25.17
C ASP A 27 -19.69 0.78 23.75
N LYS A 28 -19.15 1.88 23.22
CA LYS A 28 -18.62 1.97 21.85
C LYS A 28 -17.10 2.02 21.84
N ALA A 29 -16.49 1.31 20.91
CA ALA A 29 -15.05 1.32 20.70
C ALA A 29 -14.70 1.24 19.22
N GLN A 30 -13.65 1.95 18.83
CA GLN A 30 -13.08 1.92 17.49
C GLN A 30 -11.77 1.14 17.52
N PHE A 31 -11.69 0.09 16.72
CA PHE A 31 -10.51 -0.75 16.58
C PHE A 31 -9.89 -0.61 15.19
N TYR A 32 -8.57 -0.79 15.14
CA TYR A 32 -7.77 -0.83 13.94
C TYR A 32 -6.97 -2.13 13.89
N LEU A 33 -6.95 -2.75 12.71
CA LEU A 33 -6.27 -4.02 12.42
C LEU A 33 -5.15 -3.71 11.40
N PRO A 34 -3.91 -3.46 11.85
CA PRO A 34 -2.82 -3.03 10.98
C PRO A 34 -2.53 -4.00 9.83
N GLU A 35 -2.61 -5.31 10.08
CA GLU A 35 -2.26 -6.35 9.12
C GLU A 35 -3.22 -6.42 7.92
N ARG A 36 -4.45 -5.90 8.08
CA ARG A 36 -5.43 -5.77 7.00
C ARG A 36 -5.33 -4.44 6.26
N CYS A 37 -4.60 -3.47 6.80
CA CYS A 37 -4.57 -2.13 6.25
C CYS A 37 -3.65 -2.05 5.05
N ILE A 38 -4.15 -1.47 3.95
CA ILE A 38 -3.40 -1.32 2.69
C ILE A 38 -2.99 0.14 2.41
N GLY A 39 -3.03 1.02 3.41
CA GLY A 39 -2.60 2.43 3.25
C GLY A 39 -3.39 3.25 2.23
N CYS A 40 -4.67 2.95 2.00
CA CYS A 40 -5.46 3.56 0.93
C CYS A 40 -6.05 4.95 1.26
N GLY A 41 -6.19 5.29 2.54
CA GLY A 41 -6.69 6.59 3.00
C GLY A 41 -8.20 6.83 2.89
N SER A 42 -9.00 5.86 2.39
CA SER A 42 -10.45 6.03 2.25
C SER A 42 -11.13 6.40 3.58
N CYS A 43 -10.65 5.86 4.70
CA CYS A 43 -11.16 6.14 6.04
C CYS A 43 -10.95 7.60 6.47
N VAL A 44 -9.80 8.18 6.14
CA VAL A 44 -9.47 9.59 6.38
C VAL A 44 -10.36 10.48 5.51
N GLN A 45 -10.51 10.13 4.23
CA GLN A 45 -11.30 10.89 3.27
C GLN A 45 -12.79 11.00 3.65
N VAL A 46 -13.37 9.96 4.26
CA VAL A 46 -14.79 9.99 4.65
C VAL A 46 -15.05 10.54 6.05
N CYS A 47 -14.01 10.66 6.89
CA CYS A 47 -14.14 11.05 8.30
C CYS A 47 -14.59 12.52 8.43
N PRO A 48 -15.82 12.80 8.91
CA PRO A 48 -16.36 14.16 8.97
C PRO A 48 -15.67 15.03 10.02
N LYS A 49 -14.96 14.42 10.98
CA LYS A 49 -14.24 15.12 12.04
C LYS A 49 -12.74 15.21 11.80
N GLY A 50 -12.21 14.58 10.74
CA GLY A 50 -10.78 14.61 10.45
C GLY A 50 -9.91 13.93 11.52
N GLU A 51 -10.48 13.01 12.30
CA GLU A 51 -9.83 12.36 13.44
C GLU A 51 -8.82 11.28 13.05
N LEU A 52 -8.97 10.69 11.87
CA LEU A 52 -8.04 9.70 11.35
C LEU A 52 -6.99 10.40 10.50
N ILE A 53 -5.75 9.99 10.67
CA ILE A 53 -4.59 10.47 9.92
C ILE A 53 -4.04 9.28 9.14
N ILE A 54 -3.72 9.52 7.87
CA ILE A 54 -2.92 8.59 7.08
C ILE A 54 -1.48 9.10 7.04
N GLY A 55 -0.56 8.23 7.44
CA GLY A 55 0.83 8.56 7.70
C GLY A 55 1.76 8.41 6.50
N SER A 56 3.05 8.23 6.80
CA SER A 56 4.14 7.96 5.84
C SER A 56 3.99 6.61 5.10
N VAL A 57 2.96 6.48 4.25
CA VAL A 57 2.56 5.22 3.59
C VAL A 57 3.71 4.53 2.88
N GLY A 58 4.53 5.27 2.13
CA GLY A 58 5.66 4.70 1.40
C GLY A 58 6.70 4.04 2.31
N ALA A 59 7.02 4.65 3.45
CA ALA A 59 7.96 4.08 4.42
C ALA A 59 7.36 2.89 5.17
N VAL A 60 6.09 2.97 5.58
CA VAL A 60 5.39 1.88 6.28
C VAL A 60 5.25 0.66 5.37
N ALA A 61 4.84 0.84 4.12
CA ALA A 61 4.68 -0.26 3.17
C ALA A 61 6.00 -0.98 2.83
N ARG A 62 7.14 -0.30 3.03
CA ARG A 62 8.48 -0.84 2.81
C ARG A 62 9.15 -1.35 4.08
N ASP A 63 8.46 -1.33 5.22
CA ASP A 63 8.99 -1.75 6.52
C ASP A 63 10.24 -0.96 6.96
N LEU A 64 10.27 0.35 6.63
CA LEU A 64 11.40 1.25 6.93
C LEU A 64 11.15 2.12 8.17
N ILE A 65 10.01 1.94 8.81
CA ILE A 65 9.63 2.63 10.04
C ILE A 65 8.63 1.78 10.82
N ASP A 66 8.86 1.64 12.13
CA ASP A 66 7.89 1.02 13.05
C ASP A 66 6.72 1.99 13.32
N LYS A 67 5.80 2.04 12.35
CA LYS A 67 4.55 2.80 12.41
C LYS A 67 3.45 2.11 11.63
N ASP A 68 2.22 2.36 12.07
CA ASP A 68 1.01 1.95 11.36
C ASP A 68 0.65 2.96 10.25
N PHE A 69 -0.13 2.51 9.26
CA PHE A 69 -0.63 3.40 8.21
C PHE A 69 -1.59 4.46 8.73
N ILE A 70 -2.35 4.12 9.78
CA ILE A 70 -3.40 4.96 10.35
C ILE A 70 -3.07 5.30 11.79
N GLU A 71 -3.17 6.59 12.10
CA GLU A 71 -3.14 7.12 13.46
C GLU A 71 -4.43 7.87 13.75
N LYS A 72 -4.75 8.03 15.03
CA LYS A 72 -5.89 8.83 15.47
C LYS A 72 -5.42 10.06 16.24
N ARG A 73 -6.04 11.22 15.95
CA ARG A 73 -5.87 12.45 16.74
C ARG A 73 -6.35 12.28 18.19
N LYS A 74 -5.71 13.01 19.09
CA LYS A 74 -5.99 13.00 20.54
C LYS A 74 -7.08 13.99 20.95
N SER A 75 -8.02 14.30 20.06
CA SER A 75 -9.07 15.31 20.32
C SER A 75 -10.36 14.73 20.92
N SER A 76 -10.49 13.40 20.95
CA SER A 76 -11.71 12.66 21.36
C SER A 76 -12.99 13.15 20.65
N ALA A 77 -12.85 13.67 19.42
CA ALA A 77 -13.98 14.15 18.63
C ALA A 77 -14.65 13.04 17.80
N CYS A 78 -14.23 11.78 17.96
CA CYS A 78 -14.82 10.67 17.23
C CYS A 78 -16.31 10.52 17.60
N LEU A 79 -17.16 10.48 16.57
CA LEU A 79 -18.61 10.33 16.74
C LEU A 79 -19.06 8.86 16.76
N PHE A 80 -18.14 7.90 16.58
CA PHE A 80 -18.46 6.48 16.38
C PHE A 80 -19.51 6.25 15.26
N CYS A 81 -19.48 7.06 14.21
CA CYS A 81 -20.43 7.02 13.10
C CYS A 81 -20.21 5.87 12.09
N ALA A 82 -19.20 5.03 12.31
CA ALA A 82 -18.79 3.90 11.48
C ALA A 82 -18.46 4.18 10.00
N LEU A 83 -18.46 5.43 9.53
CA LEU A 83 -18.18 5.75 8.12
C LEU A 83 -16.82 5.21 7.64
N CYS A 84 -15.79 5.31 8.49
CA CYS A 84 -14.45 4.82 8.19
C CYS A 84 -14.37 3.29 8.08
N ALA A 85 -15.11 2.57 8.92
CA ALA A 85 -15.22 1.12 8.90
C ALA A 85 -16.04 0.65 7.68
N ARG A 86 -17.17 1.31 7.43
CA ARG A 86 -18.08 0.97 6.31
C ARG A 86 -17.44 1.12 4.94
N VAL A 87 -16.53 2.08 4.76
CA VAL A 87 -15.83 2.30 3.49
C VAL A 87 -14.52 1.51 3.37
N CYS A 88 -14.09 0.82 4.43
CA CYS A 88 -12.84 0.11 4.43
C CYS A 88 -12.97 -1.16 3.55
N PRO A 89 -12.20 -1.28 2.45
CA PRO A 89 -12.34 -2.44 1.55
C PRO A 89 -11.81 -3.73 2.17
N THR A 90 -10.92 -3.66 3.15
CA THR A 90 -10.27 -4.82 3.78
C THR A 90 -10.78 -5.10 5.20
N GLY A 91 -11.75 -4.32 5.68
CA GLY A 91 -12.24 -4.45 7.06
C GLY A 91 -11.18 -4.11 8.13
N ALA A 92 -10.14 -3.33 7.81
CA ALA A 92 -9.08 -2.94 8.75
C ALA A 92 -9.53 -1.99 9.87
N LEU A 93 -10.75 -1.46 9.81
CA LEU A 93 -11.33 -0.58 10.83
C LEU A 93 -12.67 -1.14 11.27
N GLU A 94 -12.89 -1.19 12.58
CA GLU A 94 -14.12 -1.70 13.17
C GLU A 94 -14.69 -0.71 14.18
N ILE A 95 -16.02 -0.61 14.23
CA ILE A 95 -16.74 -0.03 15.37
C ILE A 95 -17.42 -1.20 16.09
N ARG A 96 -17.13 -1.32 17.39
CA ARG A 96 -17.74 -2.31 18.28
C ARG A 96 -18.72 -1.62 19.21
N VAL A 97 -19.91 -2.17 19.35
CA VAL A 97 -20.95 -1.73 20.29
C VAL A 97 -21.21 -2.87 21.26
N ALA A 98 -21.15 -2.61 22.57
CA ALA A 98 -21.16 -3.62 23.62
C ALA A 98 -20.15 -4.76 23.36
N GLY A 99 -18.96 -4.40 22.86
CA GLY A 99 -17.88 -5.34 22.53
C GLY A 99 -18.03 -6.13 21.24
N LYS A 100 -19.15 -6.00 20.51
CA LYS A 100 -19.38 -6.72 19.24
C LYS A 100 -19.17 -5.82 18.04
N ALA A 101 -18.38 -6.27 17.07
CA ALA A 101 -18.22 -5.58 15.81
C ALA A 101 -19.52 -5.61 15.01
N GLU A 102 -19.95 -4.45 14.52
CA GLU A 102 -21.04 -4.36 13.55
C GLU A 102 -20.54 -4.83 12.18
N ARG A 103 -21.22 -5.82 11.61
CA ARG A 103 -20.83 -6.50 10.37
C ARG A 103 -22.08 -6.84 9.57
N ASP A 104 -22.52 -5.90 8.74
CA ASP A 104 -23.71 -6.07 7.87
C ASP A 104 -23.43 -5.56 6.44
N GLU A 105 -24.41 -5.66 5.54
CA GLU A 105 -24.31 -5.23 4.14
C GLU A 105 -24.13 -3.70 3.94
N SER A 106 -24.09 -2.91 5.02
CA SER A 106 -23.72 -1.50 4.97
C SER A 106 -22.21 -1.27 5.06
N TYR A 107 -21.42 -2.33 5.23
CA TYR A 107 -19.96 -2.33 5.25
C TYR A 107 -19.42 -2.95 3.97
N LEU A 108 -18.52 -2.25 3.28
CA LEU A 108 -17.98 -2.66 1.99
C LEU A 108 -17.34 -4.05 2.03
N SER A 109 -16.54 -4.35 3.06
CA SER A 109 -15.87 -5.65 3.23
C SER A 109 -16.83 -6.82 3.42
N PHE A 110 -18.10 -6.57 3.78
CA PHE A 110 -19.13 -7.60 3.96
C PHE A 110 -20.12 -7.67 2.79
N ALA A 111 -20.38 -6.54 2.14
CA ALA A 111 -21.18 -6.48 0.92
C ALA A 111 -20.45 -7.08 -0.30
N GLN A 112 -19.12 -7.08 -0.27
CA GLN A 112 -18.28 -7.63 -1.34
C GLN A 112 -18.42 -9.15 -1.44
N LYS A 113 -18.63 -9.65 -2.66
CA LYS A 113 -18.62 -11.10 -2.88
C LYS A 113 -17.22 -11.64 -2.58
N PRO A 114 -17.09 -12.69 -1.76
CA PRO A 114 -15.80 -13.27 -1.43
C PRO A 114 -15.16 -13.84 -2.69
N THR A 115 -13.83 -13.74 -2.78
CA THR A 115 -13.09 -14.47 -3.81
C THR A 115 -13.18 -15.96 -3.49
N ALA A 116 -13.79 -16.71 -4.40
CA ALA A 116 -14.19 -18.10 -4.12
C ALA A 116 -13.71 -19.03 -5.23
N VAL A 117 -13.38 -20.26 -4.83
CA VAL A 117 -12.96 -21.34 -5.70
C VAL A 117 -14.13 -22.33 -5.84
N ASN A 118 -14.48 -22.70 -7.07
CA ASN A 118 -15.50 -23.72 -7.35
C ASN A 118 -14.91 -25.09 -7.67
N ASP A 119 -15.78 -26.04 -7.98
CA ASP A 119 -15.49 -27.45 -8.28
C ASP A 119 -14.70 -27.69 -9.57
N LYS A 120 -14.51 -26.67 -10.42
CA LYS A 120 -13.65 -26.75 -11.62
C LYS A 120 -12.16 -26.64 -11.28
N CYS A 121 -11.80 -26.44 -10.00
CA CYS A 121 -10.42 -26.34 -9.58
C CYS A 121 -9.71 -27.69 -9.75
N VAL A 122 -8.49 -27.66 -10.29
CA VAL A 122 -7.63 -28.85 -10.45
C VAL A 122 -6.38 -28.78 -9.57
N HIS A 123 -6.39 -27.90 -8.56
CA HIS A 123 -5.33 -27.76 -7.56
C HIS A 123 -3.91 -27.66 -8.16
N CYS A 124 -3.75 -26.90 -9.25
CA CYS A 124 -2.47 -26.79 -9.97
C CYS A 124 -1.42 -25.90 -9.28
N GLY A 125 -1.84 -24.99 -8.40
CA GLY A 125 -0.94 -24.08 -7.66
C GLY A 125 -0.63 -22.75 -8.33
N LEU A 126 -1.03 -22.51 -9.59
CA LEU A 126 -0.74 -21.24 -10.28
C LEU A 126 -1.25 -20.00 -9.53
N CYS A 127 -2.42 -20.12 -8.89
CA CYS A 127 -2.99 -19.04 -8.08
C CYS A 127 -2.15 -18.70 -6.84
N VAL A 128 -1.46 -19.68 -6.26
CA VAL A 128 -0.57 -19.51 -5.10
C VAL A 128 0.62 -18.66 -5.50
N GLU A 129 1.30 -19.03 -6.59
CA GLU A 129 2.51 -18.36 -7.09
C GLU A 129 2.26 -16.90 -7.51
N VAL A 130 1.09 -16.61 -8.11
CA VAL A 130 0.80 -15.27 -8.62
C VAL A 130 0.22 -14.33 -7.56
N CYS A 131 -0.17 -14.82 -6.39
CA CYS A 131 -0.87 -14.00 -5.40
C CYS A 131 0.11 -12.99 -4.76
N PRO A 132 -0.07 -11.67 -4.98
CA PRO A 132 0.87 -10.66 -4.46
C PRO A 132 0.84 -10.52 -2.93
N ARG A 133 -0.19 -11.09 -2.29
CA ARG A 133 -0.41 -11.08 -0.85
C ARG A 133 -0.11 -12.42 -0.19
N ALA A 134 0.25 -13.44 -0.97
CA ALA A 134 0.44 -14.81 -0.50
C ALA A 134 -0.75 -15.32 0.35
N CYS A 135 -1.98 -15.02 -0.06
CA CYS A 135 -3.22 -15.35 0.68
C CYS A 135 -3.88 -16.66 0.25
N ILE A 136 -3.20 -17.51 -0.53
CA ILE A 136 -3.79 -18.71 -1.13
C ILE A 136 -2.94 -19.93 -0.76
N GLU A 137 -3.60 -20.99 -0.32
CA GLU A 137 -2.99 -22.26 0.07
C GLU A 137 -3.72 -23.42 -0.62
N ILE A 138 -3.04 -24.55 -0.83
CA ILE A 138 -3.66 -25.80 -1.25
C ILE A 138 -3.36 -26.87 -0.19
N GLU A 139 -4.38 -27.23 0.59
CA GLU A 139 -4.30 -28.31 1.56
C GLU A 139 -4.44 -29.68 0.87
N ASP A 140 -3.85 -30.71 1.46
CA ASP A 140 -3.96 -32.12 1.05
C ASP A 140 -3.72 -32.34 -0.45
N ARG A 141 -2.74 -31.64 -1.02
CA ARG A 141 -2.45 -31.72 -2.46
C ARG A 141 -1.73 -33.04 -2.79
N HIS A 142 -2.42 -33.97 -3.44
CA HIS A 142 -1.85 -35.28 -3.83
C HIS A 142 -2.41 -35.79 -5.16
N LEU A 143 -1.74 -36.78 -5.76
CA LEU A 143 -2.25 -37.49 -6.92
C LEU A 143 -3.38 -38.43 -6.51
N ALA A 144 -4.44 -38.48 -7.30
CA ALA A 144 -5.57 -39.37 -7.07
C ALA A 144 -5.12 -40.85 -7.01
N GLY A 145 -5.66 -41.58 -6.04
CA GLY A 145 -5.33 -43.01 -5.83
C GLY A 145 -5.98 -43.96 -6.83
N ASP A 146 -6.87 -43.47 -7.69
CA ASP A 146 -7.63 -44.25 -8.69
C ASP A 146 -6.82 -44.53 -9.97
N GLY A 147 -5.54 -44.15 -9.99
CA GLY A 147 -4.67 -44.28 -11.17
C GLY A 147 -4.90 -43.19 -12.23
N SER A 148 -5.80 -42.24 -11.99
CA SER A 148 -5.95 -41.06 -12.84
C SER A 148 -4.82 -40.04 -12.58
N LEU A 149 -4.42 -39.29 -13.61
CA LEU A 149 -3.45 -38.19 -13.47
C LEU A 149 -4.10 -36.91 -12.92
N LYS A 150 -5.03 -37.04 -11.97
CA LYS A 150 -5.72 -35.93 -11.33
C LYS A 150 -5.04 -35.56 -10.02
N MET A 151 -5.07 -34.27 -9.70
CA MET A 151 -4.69 -33.77 -8.39
C MET A 151 -5.94 -33.60 -7.55
N GLU A 152 -5.92 -34.15 -6.34
CA GLU A 152 -6.92 -33.91 -5.29
C GLU A 152 -6.33 -32.94 -4.26
N GLY A 153 -7.20 -32.18 -3.60
CA GLY A 153 -6.82 -31.23 -2.55
C GLY A 153 -7.91 -30.20 -2.29
N LYS A 154 -7.59 -29.19 -1.50
CA LYS A 154 -8.50 -28.08 -1.18
C LYS A 154 -7.79 -26.75 -1.30
N THR A 155 -8.17 -25.97 -2.30
CA THR A 155 -7.64 -24.62 -2.49
C THR A 155 -8.39 -23.65 -1.58
N LEU A 156 -7.68 -23.04 -0.64
CA LEU A 156 -8.20 -22.08 0.32
C LEU A 156 -7.69 -20.67 0.01
N ILE A 157 -8.54 -19.67 0.23
CA ILE A 157 -8.19 -18.26 0.10
C ILE A 157 -8.47 -17.58 1.44
N ASP A 158 -7.44 -17.01 2.05
CA ASP A 158 -7.58 -16.16 3.23
C ASP A 158 -8.20 -14.82 2.83
N LEU A 159 -9.47 -14.64 3.15
CA LEU A 159 -10.25 -13.44 2.85
C LEU A 159 -9.84 -12.22 3.69
N ASP A 160 -9.19 -12.42 4.83
CA ASP A 160 -8.70 -11.32 5.66
C ASP A 160 -7.40 -10.72 5.09
N CYS A 161 -6.67 -11.49 4.28
CA CYS A 161 -5.47 -11.06 3.57
C CYS A 161 -5.75 -10.66 2.10
N CYS A 162 -6.78 -11.22 1.48
CA CYS A 162 -7.15 -10.98 0.09
C CYS A 162 -7.57 -9.52 -0.16
N VAL A 163 -7.09 -8.94 -1.27
CA VAL A 163 -7.45 -7.56 -1.70
C VAL A 163 -8.32 -7.54 -2.95
N HIS A 164 -8.78 -8.71 -3.41
CA HIS A 164 -9.65 -8.87 -4.57
C HIS A 164 -9.09 -8.28 -5.89
N CYS A 165 -7.78 -8.42 -6.10
CA CYS A 165 -7.09 -7.95 -7.30
C CYS A 165 -7.37 -8.79 -8.56
N GLY A 166 -7.72 -10.07 -8.40
CA GLY A 166 -8.12 -10.94 -9.50
C GLY A 166 -6.99 -11.70 -10.20
N TRP A 167 -5.73 -11.57 -9.78
CA TRP A 167 -4.60 -12.30 -10.37
C TRP A 167 -4.83 -13.81 -10.44
N CYS A 168 -5.33 -14.40 -9.36
CA CYS A 168 -5.64 -15.82 -9.28
C CYS A 168 -6.70 -16.26 -10.30
N ALA A 169 -7.72 -15.43 -10.55
CA ALA A 169 -8.73 -15.70 -11.56
C ALA A 169 -8.17 -15.57 -12.98
N GLN A 170 -7.30 -14.60 -13.23
CA GLN A 170 -6.68 -14.39 -14.55
C GLN A 170 -5.73 -15.51 -14.96
N VAL A 171 -4.99 -16.10 -14.00
CA VAL A 171 -4.07 -17.21 -14.29
C VAL A 171 -4.77 -18.58 -14.29
N CYS A 172 -6.02 -18.67 -13.84
CA CYS A 172 -6.70 -19.94 -13.65
C CYS A 172 -7.09 -20.57 -15.01
N PRO A 173 -6.51 -21.71 -15.41
CA PRO A 173 -6.78 -22.31 -16.72
C PRO A 173 -8.19 -22.88 -16.84
N THR A 174 -8.85 -23.19 -15.71
CA THR A 174 -10.19 -23.78 -15.68
C THR A 174 -11.29 -22.75 -15.37
N GLY A 175 -10.92 -21.48 -15.12
CA GLY A 175 -11.87 -20.44 -14.71
C GLY A 175 -12.59 -20.77 -13.40
N ALA A 176 -11.91 -21.46 -12.48
CA ALA A 176 -12.51 -21.93 -11.22
C ALA A 176 -12.65 -20.83 -10.14
N ILE A 177 -12.04 -19.67 -10.34
CA ILE A 177 -11.98 -18.61 -9.33
C ILE A 177 -12.83 -17.43 -9.75
N ALA A 178 -13.82 -17.08 -8.91
CA ALA A 178 -14.63 -15.89 -9.05
C ALA A 178 -14.13 -14.80 -8.09
N PHE A 179 -14.23 -13.54 -8.50
CA PHE A 179 -13.87 -12.39 -7.67
C PHE A 179 -14.67 -11.16 -8.07
N GLU A 180 -14.72 -10.18 -7.17
CA GLU A 180 -15.34 -8.87 -7.38
C GLU A 180 -14.42 -7.81 -6.78
N LYS A 181 -14.09 -6.76 -7.52
CA LYS A 181 -13.25 -5.66 -7.00
C LYS A 181 -14.06 -4.78 -6.03
N PRO A 182 -13.42 -4.08 -5.08
CA PRO A 182 -14.15 -3.16 -4.18
C PRO A 182 -14.57 -1.86 -4.89
N PHE A 183 -13.72 -1.37 -5.79
CA PHE A 183 -13.92 -0.09 -6.49
C PHE A 183 -13.67 -0.22 -7.99
N SER A 184 -14.35 0.63 -8.75
CA SER A 184 -13.94 1.02 -10.10
C SER A 184 -13.41 2.44 -10.06
N GLY A 185 -12.57 2.80 -11.03
CA GLY A 185 -11.90 4.08 -10.97
C GLY A 185 -11.03 4.39 -12.17
N GLU A 186 -10.32 5.51 -12.02
CA GLU A 186 -9.34 6.01 -12.97
C GLU A 186 -7.99 6.16 -12.27
N PHE A 187 -6.93 5.82 -12.99
CA PHE A 187 -5.55 6.02 -12.58
C PHE A 187 -4.88 6.90 -13.63
N SER A 188 -4.16 7.93 -13.16
CA SER A 188 -3.29 8.72 -14.02
C SER A 188 -1.98 9.01 -13.31
N ARG A 189 -0.90 9.08 -14.09
CA ARG A 189 0.41 9.52 -13.64
C ARG A 189 0.89 10.68 -14.51
N ASP A 190 1.44 11.70 -13.88
CA ASP A 190 2.19 12.75 -14.56
C ASP A 190 3.66 12.31 -14.74
N ASP A 191 4.06 12.10 -15.99
CA ASP A 191 5.41 11.63 -16.36
C ASP A 191 6.48 12.70 -16.24
N CYS A 192 6.10 13.98 -16.25
CA CYS A 192 7.02 15.09 -16.01
C CYS A 192 7.37 15.20 -14.53
N ILE A 193 6.42 14.90 -13.64
CA ILE A 193 6.64 14.91 -12.18
C ILE A 193 7.27 13.60 -11.68
N CYS A 194 6.91 12.47 -12.29
CA CYS A 194 7.39 11.17 -11.85
C CYS A 194 8.92 11.03 -11.99
N GLN A 195 9.59 10.74 -10.87
CA GLN A 195 11.04 10.48 -10.82
C GLN A 195 11.38 8.98 -10.76
N ALA A 196 10.44 8.09 -11.12
CA ALA A 196 10.64 6.63 -11.21
C ALA A 196 11.24 5.95 -9.95
N CYS A 197 11.05 6.51 -8.75
CA CYS A 197 11.65 6.01 -7.50
C CYS A 197 11.16 4.66 -6.94
N GLY A 198 10.34 3.90 -7.66
CA GLY A 198 9.76 2.63 -7.17
C GLY A 198 8.70 2.75 -6.07
N THR A 199 8.59 3.91 -5.39
CA THR A 199 7.44 4.41 -4.61
C THR A 199 6.21 3.50 -4.51
N CYS A 200 5.44 3.66 -5.55
CA CYS A 200 4.13 3.11 -5.76
C CYS A 200 4.13 1.63 -6.15
N VAL A 201 5.24 1.11 -6.69
CA VAL A 201 5.41 -0.31 -7.05
C VAL A 201 5.43 -1.12 -5.77
N ASP A 202 6.34 -0.78 -4.84
CA ASP A 202 6.48 -1.48 -3.56
C ASP A 202 5.24 -1.35 -2.67
N THR A 203 4.56 -0.20 -2.76
CA THR A 203 3.35 0.05 -1.97
C THR A 203 2.11 -0.67 -2.52
N CYS A 204 2.11 -1.10 -3.79
CA CYS A 204 0.88 -1.57 -4.43
C CYS A 204 0.45 -2.95 -3.87
N PRO A 205 -0.66 -3.06 -3.11
CA PRO A 205 -1.07 -4.33 -2.52
C PRO A 205 -1.56 -5.35 -3.58
N ALA A 206 -1.90 -4.86 -4.76
CA ALA A 206 -2.40 -5.66 -5.87
C ALA A 206 -1.31 -5.98 -6.92
N ASN A 207 -0.07 -5.53 -6.72
CA ASN A 207 1.00 -5.58 -7.72
C ASN A 207 0.52 -5.12 -9.12
N ALA A 208 -0.28 -4.05 -9.15
CA ALA A 208 -0.85 -3.48 -10.38
C ALA A 208 0.07 -2.44 -11.03
N LEU A 209 1.15 -2.06 -10.35
CA LEU A 209 2.17 -1.13 -10.82
C LEU A 209 3.50 -1.85 -10.83
N PHE A 210 4.23 -1.78 -11.94
CA PHE A 210 5.50 -2.48 -12.11
C PHE A 210 6.35 -1.81 -13.19
N ASN A 211 7.65 -2.03 -13.19
CA ASN A 211 8.53 -1.64 -14.28
C ASN A 211 8.62 -2.82 -15.25
N ARG A 212 8.02 -2.70 -16.44
CA ARG A 212 8.10 -3.78 -17.45
C ARG A 212 9.51 -3.87 -18.00
N ASP A 213 9.95 -5.06 -18.39
CA ASP A 213 11.21 -5.24 -19.12
C ASP A 213 11.20 -4.46 -20.45
N TRP A 214 12.37 -4.00 -20.87
CA TRP A 214 12.56 -3.19 -22.08
C TRP A 214 13.80 -3.65 -22.86
N LYS A 215 13.80 -3.32 -24.16
CA LYS A 215 14.98 -3.50 -25.01
C LYS A 215 15.83 -2.24 -25.03
N ILE A 216 17.12 -2.39 -25.31
CA ILE A 216 18.04 -1.25 -25.48
C ILE A 216 17.50 -0.34 -26.60
N GLY A 217 17.35 0.95 -26.30
CA GLY A 217 16.80 1.96 -27.22
C GLY A 217 15.28 2.07 -27.23
N GLU A 218 14.56 1.21 -26.49
CA GLU A 218 13.10 1.31 -26.36
C GLU A 218 12.72 2.40 -25.36
N ILE A 219 11.84 3.30 -25.76
CA ILE A 219 11.20 4.26 -24.84
C ILE A 219 10.04 3.54 -24.16
N VAL A 220 10.12 3.40 -22.83
CA VAL A 220 9.08 2.76 -22.01
C VAL A 220 8.52 3.72 -20.98
N GLU A 221 7.34 3.42 -20.48
CA GLU A 221 6.75 4.14 -19.36
C GLU A 221 7.63 4.02 -18.12
N LYS A 222 7.79 5.12 -17.37
CA LYS A 222 8.54 5.12 -16.10
C LYS A 222 8.01 4.11 -15.09
N VAL A 223 6.71 3.85 -15.10
CA VAL A 223 6.02 2.78 -14.35
C VAL A 223 4.87 2.27 -15.25
N THR A 224 4.63 0.98 -15.33
CA THR A 224 3.49 0.42 -16.09
C THR A 224 2.32 0.16 -15.15
N HIS A 225 1.09 0.41 -15.61
CA HIS A 225 -0.14 0.18 -14.86
C HIS A 225 -1.01 -0.91 -15.50
N ARG A 226 -1.29 -1.99 -14.76
CA ARG A 226 -2.21 -3.07 -15.16
C ARG A 226 -3.60 -2.81 -14.59
N LYS A 227 -4.51 -2.33 -15.45
CA LYS A 227 -5.88 -1.95 -15.09
C LYS A 227 -6.68 -3.15 -14.54
N GLU A 228 -6.42 -4.34 -15.05
CA GLU A 228 -7.11 -5.58 -14.72
C GLU A 228 -6.80 -6.01 -13.28
N ALA A 229 -5.62 -5.70 -12.75
CA ALA A 229 -5.24 -5.98 -11.36
C ALA A 229 -5.56 -4.82 -10.40
N CYS A 230 -5.63 -3.58 -10.90
CA CYS A 230 -5.84 -2.40 -10.07
C CYS A 230 -7.22 -2.41 -9.41
N ILE A 231 -7.25 -2.25 -8.08
CA ILE A 231 -8.46 -2.14 -7.26
C ILE A 231 -8.83 -0.69 -6.94
N TYR A 232 -8.11 0.28 -7.51
CA TYR A 232 -8.32 1.72 -7.33
C TYR A 232 -8.32 2.18 -5.87
N CYS A 233 -7.57 1.50 -4.99
CA CYS A 233 -7.53 1.84 -3.56
C CYS A 233 -6.88 3.22 -3.30
N GLY A 234 -5.89 3.62 -4.09
CA GLY A 234 -5.19 4.91 -3.94
C GLY A 234 -3.95 4.89 -3.04
N ALA A 235 -3.51 3.73 -2.56
CA ALA A 235 -2.30 3.61 -1.73
C ALA A 235 -1.04 4.17 -2.42
N CYS A 236 -0.92 3.94 -3.74
CA CYS A 236 0.16 4.51 -4.55
C CYS A 236 0.16 6.04 -4.61
N ALA A 237 -1.02 6.67 -4.61
CA ALA A 237 -1.13 8.13 -4.57
C ALA A 237 -0.72 8.67 -3.19
N GLN A 238 -1.13 7.98 -2.12
CA GLN A 238 -0.73 8.30 -0.74
C GLN A 238 0.78 8.12 -0.51
N ALA A 239 1.42 7.16 -1.16
CA ALA A 239 2.85 6.92 -1.00
C ALA A 239 3.74 7.74 -1.93
N CYS A 240 3.19 8.46 -2.93
CA CYS A 240 3.99 9.16 -3.92
C CYS A 240 4.62 10.44 -3.31
N PRO A 241 5.96 10.49 -3.13
CA PRO A 241 6.60 11.62 -2.45
C PRO A 241 6.52 12.92 -3.25
N VAL A 242 6.37 12.81 -4.57
CA VAL A 242 6.28 13.93 -5.52
C VAL A 242 4.86 14.14 -6.05
N ARG A 243 3.87 13.39 -5.55
CA ARG A 243 2.45 13.51 -5.93
C ARG A 243 2.17 13.38 -7.44
N ALA A 244 2.99 12.59 -8.14
CA ALA A 244 2.83 12.32 -9.56
C ALA A 244 1.62 11.44 -9.89
N ILE A 245 0.97 10.81 -8.91
CA ILE A 245 -0.09 9.80 -9.11
C ILE A 245 -1.42 10.31 -8.59
N THR A 246 -2.47 10.19 -9.41
CA THR A 246 -3.86 10.41 -9.02
C THR A 246 -4.67 9.13 -9.20
N VAL A 247 -5.45 8.77 -8.19
CA VAL A 247 -6.43 7.67 -8.25
C VAL A 247 -7.79 8.21 -7.87
N ARG A 248 -8.75 8.14 -8.80
CA ARG A 248 -10.15 8.51 -8.56
C ARG A 248 -11.01 7.24 -8.46
N LYS A 249 -11.73 7.08 -7.35
CA LYS A 249 -12.72 6.01 -7.18
C LYS A 249 -14.04 6.50 -7.76
N THR A 250 -14.43 5.95 -8.91
CA THR A 250 -15.62 6.41 -9.64
C THR A 250 -16.89 5.71 -9.16
N ALA A 251 -16.81 4.45 -8.75
CA ALA A 251 -17.92 3.74 -8.12
C ALA A 251 -17.45 2.71 -7.09
N ILE A 252 -18.36 2.38 -6.17
CA ILE A 252 -18.25 1.20 -5.32
C ILE A 252 -18.92 0.06 -6.09
N VAL A 253 -18.17 -1.01 -6.36
CA VAL A 253 -18.63 -2.10 -7.23
C VAL A 253 -19.67 -2.98 -6.51
N PRO A 254 -19.45 -3.44 -5.27
CA PRO A 254 -20.46 -4.20 -4.54
C PRO A 254 -21.70 -3.37 -4.24
N GLU A 255 -22.85 -4.03 -4.20
CA GLU A 255 -24.09 -3.37 -3.79
C GLU A 255 -24.15 -3.26 -2.27
N MET A 256 -24.15 -2.04 -1.74
CA MET A 256 -24.14 -1.80 -0.29
C MET A 256 -25.06 -0.65 0.11
N LYS A 257 -25.60 -0.72 1.32
CA LYS A 257 -26.51 0.32 1.85
C LYS A 257 -25.80 1.67 1.96
N GLY A 258 -26.31 2.66 1.23
CA GLY A 258 -25.80 4.04 1.25
C GLY A 258 -24.57 4.30 0.37
N LYS A 259 -24.25 3.41 -0.59
CA LYS A 259 -23.05 3.55 -1.45
C LYS A 259 -22.92 4.92 -2.14
N LYS A 260 -24.02 5.50 -2.64
CA LYS A 260 -24.03 6.80 -3.34
C LYS A 260 -23.42 7.95 -2.52
N ALA A 261 -23.64 7.94 -1.20
CA ALA A 261 -23.08 8.97 -0.32
C ALA A 261 -21.54 8.83 -0.19
N PHE A 262 -21.04 7.59 -0.22
CA PHE A 262 -19.60 7.32 -0.20
C PHE A 262 -18.96 7.61 -1.56
N GLU A 263 -19.57 7.20 -2.67
CA GLU A 263 -19.07 7.46 -4.03
C GLU A 263 -18.85 8.95 -4.28
N LYS A 264 -19.78 9.81 -3.82
CA LYS A 264 -19.60 11.26 -3.91
C LYS A 264 -18.39 11.77 -3.12
N LYS A 265 -18.10 11.21 -1.95
CA LYS A 265 -16.93 11.60 -1.15
C LYS A 265 -15.63 11.03 -1.72
N LEU A 266 -15.65 9.77 -2.14
CA LEU A 266 -14.49 9.02 -2.63
C LEU A 266 -14.02 9.46 -4.03
N SER A 267 -14.92 10.03 -4.83
CA SER A 267 -14.57 10.58 -6.15
C SER A 267 -13.77 11.89 -6.08
N GLN A 268 -13.78 12.55 -4.91
CA GLN A 268 -12.98 13.74 -4.66
C GLN A 268 -11.50 13.39 -4.49
N ALA A 269 -10.62 14.39 -4.65
CA ALA A 269 -9.20 14.22 -4.38
C ALA A 269 -8.98 13.76 -2.93
N ALA A 270 -8.24 12.69 -2.75
CA ALA A 270 -7.89 12.20 -1.42
C ALA A 270 -7.01 13.24 -0.71
N PRO A 271 -7.17 13.43 0.62
CA PRO A 271 -6.28 14.30 1.37
C PRO A 271 -4.85 13.76 1.30
N LEU A 272 -3.91 14.69 1.36
CA LEU A 272 -2.49 14.37 1.42
C LEU A 272 -2.16 13.68 2.75
N PRO A 273 -1.23 12.72 2.73
CA PRO A 273 -0.79 12.08 3.95
C PRO A 273 -0.11 13.10 4.86
N THR A 274 -0.35 12.98 6.16
CA THR A 274 0.44 13.70 7.15
C THR A 274 1.75 12.96 7.33
N LEU A 275 2.88 13.68 7.32
CA LEU A 275 4.17 13.05 7.56
C LEU A 275 4.27 12.65 9.03
N THR A 276 4.07 11.36 9.29
CA THR A 276 4.17 10.73 10.62
C THR A 276 5.60 10.27 10.92
N SER A 277 6.57 10.78 10.14
CA SER A 277 8.00 10.55 10.31
C SER A 277 8.82 11.82 10.08
N VAL A 278 10.06 11.78 10.55
CA VAL A 278 11.09 12.81 10.36
C VAL A 278 12.34 12.11 9.85
N LEU A 279 13.06 12.76 8.93
CA LEU A 279 14.30 12.23 8.40
C LEU A 279 15.45 12.69 9.31
N ARG A 280 16.33 11.75 9.68
CA ARG A 280 17.51 12.01 10.52
C ARG A 280 18.76 11.57 9.78
N THR A 281 19.85 12.28 10.04
CA THR A 281 21.18 12.00 9.52
C THR A 281 22.18 11.92 10.67
N ASP A 282 23.17 11.06 10.53
CA ASP A 282 24.35 10.97 11.39
C ASP A 282 25.56 11.45 10.58
N GLU A 283 26.13 12.58 10.98
CA GLU A 283 27.27 13.20 10.27
C GLU A 283 28.58 12.46 10.50
N GLU A 284 28.74 11.77 11.63
CA GLU A 284 29.97 11.02 11.95
C GLU A 284 30.02 9.70 11.18
N ALA A 285 28.87 9.04 11.02
CA ALA A 285 28.76 7.83 10.21
C ALA A 285 28.71 8.13 8.70
N CYS A 286 28.40 9.37 8.29
CA CYS A 286 28.21 9.71 6.88
C CYS A 286 29.52 9.69 6.09
N LEU A 287 29.51 8.97 4.96
CA LEU A 287 30.65 8.95 4.03
C LEU A 287 30.69 10.14 3.06
N GLY A 288 29.68 11.03 3.08
CA GLY A 288 29.60 12.17 2.16
C GLY A 288 29.32 11.82 0.69
N CYS A 289 29.02 10.56 0.36
CA CYS A 289 28.92 10.09 -1.03
C CYS A 289 27.77 10.71 -1.87
N GLY A 290 26.77 11.33 -1.24
CA GLY A 290 25.66 11.99 -1.95
C GLY A 290 24.63 11.05 -2.58
N ASN A 291 24.73 9.72 -2.44
CA ASN A 291 23.78 8.77 -3.05
C ASN A 291 22.32 9.05 -2.65
N CYS A 292 22.08 9.35 -1.38
CA CYS A 292 20.74 9.68 -0.90
C CYS A 292 20.23 11.04 -1.41
N VAL A 293 21.11 11.98 -1.76
CA VAL A 293 20.79 13.26 -2.38
C VAL A 293 20.31 13.06 -3.81
N ILE A 294 21.02 12.23 -4.59
CA ILE A 294 20.69 11.91 -5.99
C ILE A 294 19.43 11.04 -6.07
N ALA A 295 19.36 9.99 -5.26
CA ALA A 295 18.25 9.04 -5.29
C ALA A 295 16.94 9.62 -4.74
N CYS A 296 17.00 10.76 -4.03
CA CYS A 296 15.83 11.40 -3.47
C CYS A 296 14.91 11.92 -4.58
N PRO A 297 13.67 11.40 -4.72
CA PRO A 297 12.75 11.87 -5.76
C PRO A 297 12.32 13.32 -5.58
N VAL A 298 12.36 13.85 -4.34
CA VAL A 298 12.04 15.27 -4.07
C VAL A 298 13.15 16.18 -4.61
N ASN A 299 14.41 15.81 -4.40
CA ASN A 299 15.56 16.52 -4.98
C ASN A 299 15.58 16.37 -6.50
N ALA A 300 15.39 15.16 -7.02
CA ALA A 300 15.37 14.91 -8.46
C ALA A 300 14.26 15.68 -9.20
N LEU A 301 13.12 15.93 -8.54
CA LEU A 301 12.05 16.74 -9.11
C LEU A 301 12.43 18.23 -9.19
N SER A 302 13.16 18.77 -8.22
CA SER A 302 13.50 20.19 -8.22
C SER A 302 14.52 20.55 -9.28
N ASP A 303 15.45 19.63 -9.58
CA ASP A 303 16.51 19.88 -10.55
C ASP A 303 16.90 18.61 -11.36
N PRO A 304 16.84 18.65 -12.70
CA PRO A 304 17.26 17.54 -13.56
C PRO A 304 18.75 17.14 -13.43
N TYR A 305 19.65 18.07 -13.11
CA TYR A 305 21.09 17.80 -12.96
C TYR A 305 21.39 17.01 -11.68
N LEU A 306 20.59 17.22 -10.61
CA LEU A 306 20.62 16.40 -9.40
C LEU A 306 20.35 14.92 -9.73
N ALA A 307 19.34 14.66 -10.56
CA ALA A 307 19.02 13.30 -11.01
C ALA A 307 20.14 12.68 -11.88
N ALA A 308 20.96 13.51 -12.53
CA ALA A 308 22.10 13.10 -13.34
C ALA A 308 23.42 12.97 -12.54
N GLY A 309 23.40 13.17 -11.22
CA GLY A 309 24.58 12.98 -10.36
C GLY A 309 25.50 14.20 -10.22
N HIS A 310 25.09 15.38 -10.69
CA HIS A 310 25.90 16.61 -10.63
C HIS A 310 25.65 17.36 -9.31
N LEU A 311 26.14 16.83 -8.18
CA LEU A 311 25.89 17.42 -6.86
C LEU A 311 26.56 18.79 -6.65
N ASN A 312 27.77 18.97 -7.18
CA ASN A 312 28.62 20.12 -6.85
C ASN A 312 28.27 21.38 -7.66
N ASP A 313 27.47 21.22 -8.71
CA ASP A 313 27.14 22.30 -9.65
C ASP A 313 25.84 23.04 -9.25
N LEU A 314 25.34 22.79 -8.03
CA LEU A 314 24.05 23.28 -7.56
C LEU A 314 24.19 23.92 -6.18
N ASP A 315 23.85 25.22 -6.13
CA ASP A 315 23.95 26.07 -4.95
C ASP A 315 22.87 25.75 -3.90
N GLU A 316 21.70 25.26 -4.32
CA GLU A 316 20.56 24.99 -3.43
C GLU A 316 19.94 23.63 -3.72
N LYS A 317 19.75 22.80 -2.68
CA LYS A 317 19.00 21.52 -2.77
C LYS A 317 17.74 21.59 -1.91
N PRO A 318 16.61 20.99 -2.34
CA PRO A 318 15.33 21.21 -1.68
C PRO A 318 15.14 20.40 -0.41
N LEU A 319 15.74 19.21 -0.25
CA LEU A 319 15.55 18.35 0.93
C LEU A 319 16.86 17.90 1.57
N LEU A 320 17.77 17.33 0.76
CA LEU A 320 19.05 16.81 1.22
C LEU A 320 20.20 17.50 0.49
N GLU A 321 21.28 17.74 1.21
CA GLU A 321 22.52 18.29 0.66
C GLU A 321 23.76 17.64 1.29
N VAL A 322 24.85 17.56 0.53
CA VAL A 322 26.19 17.28 1.08
C VAL A 322 26.81 18.62 1.52
N LEU A 323 26.92 18.81 2.84
CA LEU A 323 27.55 19.98 3.46
C LEU A 323 28.76 19.52 4.28
N ASN A 324 29.94 20.10 4.00
CA ASN A 324 31.19 19.77 4.70
C ASN A 324 31.54 18.28 4.72
N GLY A 325 31.25 17.57 3.64
CA GLY A 325 31.53 16.14 3.52
C GLY A 325 30.51 15.21 4.21
N ALA A 326 29.41 15.74 4.75
CA ALA A 326 28.33 14.95 5.34
C ALA A 326 26.98 15.33 4.73
N VAL A 327 26.05 14.36 4.64
CA VAL A 327 24.68 14.64 4.19
C VAL A 327 23.86 15.23 5.33
N ARG A 328 23.16 16.32 5.05
CA ARG A 328 22.23 16.99 5.97
C ARG A 328 20.83 17.10 5.39
N VAL A 329 19.84 17.08 6.27
CA VAL A 329 18.45 17.45 5.95
C VAL A 329 18.32 18.97 6.03
N VAL A 330 18.16 19.63 4.89
CA VAL A 330 18.09 21.11 4.81
C VAL A 330 16.66 21.64 4.91
N ASN A 331 15.67 20.85 4.48
CA ASN A 331 14.26 21.23 4.63
C ASN A 331 13.36 20.01 4.84
N GLN A 332 12.99 19.77 6.09
CA GLN A 332 12.18 18.61 6.47
C GLN A 332 10.74 18.67 5.92
N GLU A 333 10.22 19.84 5.58
CA GLU A 333 8.81 20.04 5.23
C GLU A 333 8.45 19.47 3.85
N VAL A 334 9.42 19.42 2.94
CA VAL A 334 9.23 18.86 1.59
C VAL A 334 9.44 17.35 1.53
N CYS A 335 9.83 16.72 2.64
CA CYS A 335 10.10 15.29 2.70
C CYS A 335 8.83 14.47 2.43
N GLY A 336 8.81 13.67 1.36
CA GLY A 336 7.68 12.79 1.07
C GLY A 336 7.61 11.51 1.92
N SER A 337 8.52 11.30 2.88
CA SER A 337 8.59 10.10 3.73
C SER A 337 8.55 8.76 2.97
N CYS A 338 9.23 8.67 1.83
CA CYS A 338 9.33 7.43 1.05
C CYS A 338 10.51 6.54 1.47
N ALA A 339 11.46 7.09 2.23
CA ALA A 339 12.67 6.42 2.72
C ALA A 339 13.63 5.86 1.66
N THR A 340 13.52 6.25 0.39
CA THR A 340 14.49 5.90 -0.67
C THR A 340 15.93 6.24 -0.26
N CYS A 341 16.12 7.37 0.42
CA CYS A 341 17.41 7.82 0.95
C CYS A 341 18.02 6.86 1.99
N SER A 342 17.19 6.20 2.80
CA SER A 342 17.64 5.23 3.80
C SER A 342 18.06 3.93 3.13
N MET A 343 17.26 3.42 2.19
CA MET A 343 17.55 2.19 1.45
C MET A 343 18.86 2.22 0.65
N ILE A 344 19.27 3.40 0.15
CA ILE A 344 20.46 3.55 -0.68
C ILE A 344 21.71 3.90 0.14
N CYS A 345 21.58 4.16 1.44
CA CYS A 345 22.70 4.56 2.26
C CYS A 345 23.58 3.34 2.58
N PRO A 346 24.85 3.30 2.14
CA PRO A 346 25.72 2.16 2.43
C PRO A 346 26.25 2.13 3.87
N ALA A 347 26.04 3.20 4.63
CA ALA A 347 26.57 3.39 5.99
C ALA A 347 25.48 3.52 7.05
N ASP A 348 24.20 3.32 6.67
CA ASP A 348 23.04 3.52 7.54
C ASP A 348 22.99 4.89 8.25
N ALA A 349 23.69 5.88 7.70
CA ALA A 349 23.84 7.22 8.27
C ALA A 349 22.62 8.13 8.06
N ILE A 350 21.52 7.61 7.50
CA ILE A 350 20.28 8.35 7.27
C ILE A 350 19.06 7.42 7.38
N TRP A 351 18.08 7.81 8.20
CA TRP A 351 16.91 6.97 8.48
C TRP A 351 15.68 7.82 8.85
N LEU A 352 14.50 7.21 8.77
CA LEU A 352 13.27 7.82 9.27
C LEU A 352 13.07 7.48 10.76
N VAL A 353 12.68 8.48 11.53
CA VAL A 353 12.21 8.32 12.91
C VAL A 353 10.72 8.64 13.00
N ARG A 354 10.03 7.96 13.92
CA ARG A 354 8.62 8.23 14.22
C ARG A 354 8.41 9.69 14.64
N ARG A 355 7.35 10.30 14.13
CA ARG A 355 6.83 11.60 14.54
C ARG A 355 5.38 11.45 14.94
N GLU A 356 5.09 11.71 16.20
CA GLU A 356 3.72 11.79 16.70
C GLU A 356 3.01 13.00 16.09
N VAL A 357 1.76 12.81 15.69
CA VAL A 357 0.91 13.91 15.22
C VAL A 357 0.06 14.39 16.40
N ALA A 358 -0.03 15.72 16.56
CA ALA A 358 -0.83 16.36 17.59
C ALA A 358 -2.35 16.17 17.36
#